data_AF-A0A7S2SFS9-F1
#
_entry.id   AF-A0A7S2SFS9-F1
#
_cell.length_a   1.000
_cell.length_b   1.000
_cell.length_c   1.000
_cell.angle_alpha   90.00
_cell.angle_beta   90.00
_cell.angle_gamma   90.00
#
_symmetry.space_group_name_H-M   'P 1'
#
loop_
_entity.id
_entity.type
_entity.pdbx_description
1 polymer ?
#
loop_
_entity_poly.entity_id
_entity_poly.type
_entity_poly.pdbx_seq_one_letter_code
_entity_poly.pdbx_strand_id
1 'polypeptide(L)'
;ATQGDGQDAALKWTVRHRWRDVEGHKSLLQVQLLTGRRHQIRAQLAAVGCPVVGDLLYGGDLSRRPTAMDRVFAAARGVALHSAHLCVDHPSPGEPSPLLLSDPLVPGEWKQAFGIKSLDDLEGVMVKVS
;
A
#
# COMPACT_ATOMS: atom_id res chain seq x y z
N ALA A 1 -29.09 5.45 12.58
CA ALA A 1 -28.96 6.04 11.23
C ALA A 1 -28.09 7.28 11.34
N THR A 2 -26.84 7.18 10.91
CA THR A 2 -25.93 8.31 10.74
C THR A 2 -25.53 8.29 9.29
N GLN A 3 -26.34 8.99 8.50
CA GLN A 3 -26.17 9.14 7.06
C GLN A 3 -25.09 10.21 6.87
N GLY A 4 -23.83 9.78 6.97
CA GLY A 4 -22.71 10.60 6.57
C GLY A 4 -22.73 10.73 5.05
N ASP A 5 -22.56 11.96 4.57
CA ASP A 5 -22.47 12.37 3.16
C ASP A 5 -21.20 11.83 2.46
N GLY A 6 -20.77 10.63 2.84
CA GLY A 6 -19.53 10.01 2.43
C GLY A 6 -19.72 9.40 1.05
N GLN A 7 -19.26 10.08 0.02
CA GLN A 7 -19.13 9.47 -1.30
C GLN A 7 -18.35 8.15 -1.18
N ASP A 8 -18.89 7.09 -1.78
CA ASP A 8 -18.37 5.73 -1.68
C ASP A 8 -16.84 5.69 -1.91
N ALA A 9 -16.14 5.07 -0.97
CA ALA A 9 -14.71 4.79 -1.04
C ALA A 9 -14.53 3.27 -1.03
N ALA A 10 -14.17 2.70 -2.16
CA ALA A 10 -14.07 1.26 -2.33
C ALA A 10 -12.68 0.84 -2.85
N LEU A 11 -12.12 -0.19 -2.23
CA LEU A 11 -10.93 -0.90 -2.69
C LEU A 11 -11.13 -2.40 -2.48
N LYS A 12 -10.43 -3.19 -3.29
CA LYS A 12 -10.25 -4.63 -3.05
C LYS A 12 -8.80 -4.87 -2.66
N TRP A 13 -8.57 -5.90 -1.86
CA TRP A 13 -7.22 -6.30 -1.51
C TRP A 13 -7.09 -7.82 -1.47
N THR A 14 -5.87 -8.30 -1.75
CA THR A 14 -5.47 -9.69 -1.58
C THR A 14 -4.17 -9.73 -0.78
N VAL A 15 -4.08 -10.61 0.22
CA VAL A 15 -2.82 -10.82 0.95
C VAL A 15 -1.88 -11.65 0.07
N ARG A 16 -0.71 -11.09 -0.26
CA ARG A 16 0.35 -11.78 -1.01
C ARG A 16 1.34 -12.48 -0.08
N HIS A 17 1.62 -11.88 1.08
CA HIS A 17 2.57 -12.44 2.04
C HIS A 17 2.20 -12.05 3.47
N ARG A 18 2.61 -12.89 4.43
CA ARG A 18 2.49 -12.62 5.88
C ARG A 18 3.81 -12.92 6.57
N TRP A 19 4.35 -11.93 7.26
CA TRP A 19 5.48 -12.10 8.16
C TRP A 19 4.99 -12.18 9.60
N ARG A 20 5.68 -13.00 10.39
CA ARG A 20 5.54 -13.07 11.83
C ARG A 20 6.94 -13.12 12.42
N ASP A 21 7.27 -12.12 13.22
CA ASP A 21 8.54 -12.04 13.93
C ASP A 21 8.33 -11.59 15.38
N VAL A 22 9.42 -11.39 16.12
CA VAL A 22 9.41 -10.92 17.51
C VAL A 22 8.86 -9.50 17.67
N GLU A 23 8.77 -8.74 16.58
CA GLU A 23 8.22 -7.38 16.51
C GLU A 23 6.75 -7.36 16.03
N GLY A 24 6.13 -8.52 15.82
CA GLY A 24 4.70 -8.69 15.58
C GLY A 24 4.32 -9.28 14.22
N HIS A 25 3.08 -9.04 13.81
CA HIS A 25 2.53 -9.52 12.55
C HIS A 25 2.59 -8.44 11.49
N LYS A 26 2.88 -8.82 10.25
CA LYS A 26 2.90 -7.89 9.11
C LYS A 26 2.35 -8.60 7.89
N SER A 27 1.60 -7.89 7.05
CA SER A 27 1.14 -8.44 5.77
C SER A 27 1.49 -7.53 4.62
N LEU A 28 1.74 -8.16 3.47
CA LEU A 28 1.81 -7.53 2.17
C LEU A 28 0.48 -7.68 1.48
N LEU A 29 -0.15 -6.56 1.17
CA LEU A 29 -1.38 -6.53 0.39
C LEU A 29 -1.10 -6.12 -1.04
N GLN A 30 -1.73 -6.77 -2.00
CA GLN A 30 -2.02 -6.22 -3.32
C GLN A 30 -3.36 -5.48 -3.24
N VAL A 31 -3.39 -4.20 -3.58
CA VAL A 31 -4.60 -3.38 -3.53
C VAL A 31 -5.04 -2.94 -4.92
N GLN A 32 -6.34 -3.09 -5.20
CA GLN A 32 -6.99 -2.53 -6.38
C GLN A 32 -7.95 -1.42 -5.92
N LEU A 33 -7.67 -0.20 -6.36
CA LEU A 33 -8.57 0.93 -6.13
C LEU A 33 -9.76 0.85 -7.08
N LEU A 34 -10.98 0.89 -6.52
CA LEU A 34 -12.22 1.07 -7.29
C LEU A 34 -12.64 2.53 -7.32
N THR A 35 -12.13 3.33 -6.38
CA THR A 35 -12.31 4.77 -6.28
C THR A 35 -10.98 5.44 -5.93
N GLY A 36 -10.81 6.72 -6.24
CA GLY A 36 -9.54 7.46 -6.09
C GLY A 36 -9.55 8.55 -5.03
N ARG A 37 -10.08 8.30 -3.82
CA ARG A 37 -10.13 9.34 -2.77
C ARG A 37 -8.73 9.66 -2.22
N ARG A 38 -8.55 10.90 -1.75
CA ARG A 38 -7.28 11.33 -1.12
C ARG A 38 -6.96 10.43 0.07
N HIS A 39 -5.77 9.84 0.05
CA HIS A 39 -5.27 8.91 1.08
C HIS A 39 -6.17 7.69 1.34
N GLN A 40 -7.03 7.30 0.39
CA GLN A 40 -8.06 6.27 0.60
C GLN A 40 -7.51 4.99 1.25
N ILE A 41 -6.47 4.41 0.66
CA ILE A 41 -5.83 3.18 1.15
C ILE A 41 -5.37 3.35 2.61
N ARG A 42 -4.65 4.45 2.89
CA ARG A 42 -4.04 4.73 4.18
C ARG A 42 -5.10 4.87 5.28
N ALA A 43 -6.14 5.66 5.00
CA ALA A 43 -7.24 5.89 5.93
C ALA A 43 -8.05 4.61 6.18
N GLN A 44 -8.39 3.86 5.12
CA GLN A 44 -9.19 2.65 5.25
C GLN A 44 -8.46 1.54 6.01
N LEU A 45 -7.17 1.35 5.74
CA LEU A 45 -6.37 0.35 6.45
C LEU A 45 -6.14 0.72 7.92
N ALA A 46 -5.88 1.99 8.22
CA ALA A 46 -5.81 2.44 9.60
C ALA A 46 -7.14 2.28 10.36
N ALA A 47 -8.27 2.54 9.70
CA ALA A 47 -9.61 2.39 10.29
C ALA A 47 -9.94 0.94 10.69
N VAL A 48 -9.37 -0.06 10.00
CA VAL A 48 -9.51 -1.49 10.37
C VAL A 48 -8.39 -1.98 11.30
N GLY A 49 -7.63 -1.07 11.90
CA GLY A 49 -6.55 -1.38 12.86
C GLY A 49 -5.25 -1.84 12.21
N CYS A 50 -5.13 -1.70 10.89
CA CYS A 50 -4.08 -2.28 10.07
C CYS A 50 -3.25 -1.22 9.30
N PRO A 51 -2.71 -0.17 9.94
CA PRO A 51 -2.15 0.97 9.23
C PRO A 51 -0.92 0.64 8.37
N VAL A 52 -0.73 1.47 7.34
CA VAL A 52 0.46 1.41 6.47
C VAL A 52 1.70 1.79 7.26
N VAL A 53 2.81 1.13 6.98
CA VAL A 53 4.06 1.44 7.68
C VAL A 53 4.80 2.62 7.10
N GLY A 54 5.49 3.32 8.01
CA GLY A 54 6.01 4.65 7.75
C GLY A 54 4.91 5.71 7.68
N ASP A 55 3.63 5.34 7.83
CA ASP A 55 2.52 6.29 7.80
C ASP A 55 2.42 7.06 9.12
N LEU A 56 3.05 8.23 9.16
CA LEU A 56 2.99 9.12 10.32
C LEU A 56 1.62 9.79 10.53
N LEU A 57 0.78 9.83 9.49
CA LEU A 57 -0.52 10.51 9.56
C LEU A 57 -1.61 9.59 10.10
N TYR A 58 -1.65 8.35 9.64
CA TYR A 58 -2.70 7.38 9.98
C TYR A 58 -2.21 6.21 10.84
N GLY A 59 -0.90 5.93 10.88
CA GLY A 59 -0.29 4.85 11.67
C GLY A 59 0.08 5.23 13.10
N GLY A 60 -0.60 6.24 13.65
CA GLY A 60 -0.28 6.98 14.87
C GLY A 60 -0.43 6.23 16.19
N ASP A 61 -0.03 4.96 16.27
CA ASP A 61 0.30 4.36 17.56
C ASP A 61 1.78 4.59 17.87
N LEU A 62 2.10 5.78 18.37
CA LEU A 62 3.44 6.12 18.87
C LEU A 62 3.78 5.37 20.18
N SER A 63 2.82 4.67 20.80
CA SER A 63 3.05 3.92 22.03
C SER A 63 3.67 2.54 21.77
N ARG A 64 3.58 2.03 20.54
CA ARG A 64 4.24 0.77 20.15
C ARG A 64 5.73 0.99 19.91
N ARG A 65 6.54 0.01 20.31
CA ARG A 65 7.98 0.01 20.02
C ARG A 65 8.19 -0.01 18.49
N PRO A 66 8.98 0.91 17.92
CA PRO A 66 9.26 0.92 16.49
C PRO A 66 9.91 -0.39 16.04
N THR A 67 9.42 -0.95 14.94
CA THR A 67 9.97 -2.15 14.30
C THR A 67 11.19 -1.81 13.44
N ALA A 68 12.01 -2.79 13.06
CA ALA A 68 13.15 -2.60 12.16
C ALA A 68 12.74 -1.90 10.86
N MET A 69 11.57 -2.27 10.32
CA MET A 69 11.01 -1.63 9.15
C MET A 69 10.54 -0.20 9.42
N ASP A 70 9.93 0.07 10.58
CA ASP A 70 9.54 1.45 10.92
C ASP A 70 10.76 2.37 10.94
N ARG A 71 11.93 1.86 11.38
CA ARG A 71 13.20 2.59 11.32
C ARG A 71 13.67 2.83 9.89
N VAL A 72 13.59 1.82 9.01
CA VAL A 72 13.95 1.97 7.59
C VAL A 72 13.08 3.05 6.91
N PHE A 73 11.76 2.97 7.12
CA PHE A 73 10.82 3.92 6.51
C PHE A 73 10.86 5.32 7.16
N ALA A 74 11.16 5.41 8.46
CA ALA A 74 11.40 6.69 9.12
C ALA A 74 12.65 7.39 8.56
N ALA A 75 13.74 6.64 8.33
CA ALA A 75 14.95 7.19 7.72
C ALA A 75 14.71 7.67 6.28
N ALA A 76 13.92 6.92 5.51
CA ALA A 76 13.54 7.29 4.14
C ALA A 76 12.47 8.39 4.07
N ARG A 77 11.86 8.79 5.20
CA ARG A 77 10.65 9.63 5.26
C ARG A 77 9.54 9.14 4.33
N GLY A 78 9.47 7.82 4.15
CA GLY A 78 8.61 7.16 3.17
C GLY A 78 7.46 6.41 3.83
N VAL A 79 6.42 6.15 3.05
CA VAL A 79 5.34 5.23 3.41
C VAL A 79 5.49 3.95 2.58
N ALA A 80 5.20 2.81 3.19
CA ALA A 80 5.19 1.49 2.54
C ALA A 80 3.94 1.32 1.65
N LEU A 81 3.80 2.22 0.68
CA LEU A 81 2.76 2.25 -0.34
C LEU A 81 3.41 2.54 -1.70
N HIS A 82 3.22 1.66 -2.68
CA HIS A 82 3.83 1.79 -4.01
C HIS A 82 2.84 1.45 -5.12
N SER A 83 2.79 2.29 -6.16
CA SER A 83 1.92 2.11 -7.32
C SER A 83 2.63 1.27 -8.39
N ALA A 84 2.49 -0.06 -8.32
CA ALA A 84 3.17 -0.97 -9.23
C ALA A 84 2.60 -0.95 -10.67
N HIS A 85 1.28 -0.74 -10.82
CA HIS A 85 0.60 -0.75 -12.11
C HIS A 85 -0.41 0.40 -12.20
N LEU A 86 -0.42 1.07 -13.36
CA LEU A 86 -1.44 2.02 -13.77
C LEU A 86 -1.95 1.59 -15.14
N CYS A 87 -3.25 1.34 -15.24
CA CYS A 87 -3.92 1.05 -16.50
C CYS A 87 -4.97 2.14 -16.72
N VAL A 88 -4.89 2.84 -17.84
CA VAL A 88 -5.86 3.87 -18.23
C VAL A 88 -6.30 3.63 -19.66
N ASP A 89 -7.57 3.97 -19.95
CA ASP A 89 -8.04 3.95 -21.32
C ASP A 89 -7.21 4.89 -22.19
N HIS A 90 -7.02 4.50 -23.44
CA HIS A 90 -6.27 5.32 -24.37
C HIS A 90 -6.99 6.68 -24.56
N PRO A 91 -6.29 7.83 -24.46
CA PRO A 91 -6.93 9.14 -24.53
C PRO A 91 -7.46 9.48 -25.93
N SER A 92 -6.93 8.83 -26.98
CA SER A 92 -7.42 8.98 -28.36
C SER A 92 -8.62 8.05 -28.61
N PRO A 93 -9.78 8.58 -29.04
CA PRO A 93 -10.92 7.76 -29.42
C PRO A 93 -10.57 6.80 -30.57
N GLY A 94 -10.82 5.50 -30.39
CA GLY A 94 -10.69 4.48 -31.43
C GLY A 94 -9.46 3.58 -31.37
N GLU A 95 -8.53 3.82 -30.43
CA GLU A 95 -7.49 2.85 -30.12
C GLU A 95 -8.00 1.79 -29.12
N PRO A 96 -7.95 0.50 -29.47
CA PRO A 96 -8.59 -0.55 -28.67
C PRO A 96 -7.78 -0.98 -27.45
N SER A 97 -6.51 -0.61 -27.33
CA SER A 97 -5.63 -1.07 -26.26
C SER A 97 -5.44 -0.01 -25.16
N PRO A 98 -5.67 -0.34 -23.88
CA PRO A 98 -5.39 0.56 -22.78
C PRO A 98 -3.90 0.82 -22.63
N LEU A 99 -3.54 1.99 -22.11
CA LEU A 99 -2.17 2.32 -21.73
C LEU A 99 -1.85 1.64 -20.40
N LEU A 100 -0.86 0.74 -20.42
CA LEU A 100 -0.33 0.09 -19.22
C LEU A 100 1.04 0.66 -18.88
N LEU A 101 1.13 1.29 -17.72
CA LEU A 101 2.40 1.69 -17.11
C LEU A 101 2.66 0.76 -15.92
N SER A 102 3.79 0.06 -15.94
CA SER A 102 4.27 -0.75 -14.83
C SER A 102 5.59 -0.18 -14.33
N ASP A 103 5.73 -0.03 -13.02
CA ASP A 103 7.04 0.23 -12.41
C ASP A 103 7.63 -1.13 -11.99
N PRO A 104 8.66 -1.65 -12.68
CA PRO A 104 9.26 -2.94 -12.36
C PRO A 104 10.22 -2.86 -11.16
N LEU A 105 10.54 -1.65 -10.66
CA LEU A 105 11.56 -1.46 -9.64
C LEU A 105 10.93 -1.35 -8.25
N VAL A 106 11.15 -2.41 -7.45
CA VAL A 106 11.01 -2.34 -5.99
C VAL A 106 11.87 -1.18 -5.46
N PRO A 107 11.31 -0.19 -4.72
CA PRO A 107 12.12 0.86 -4.09
C PRO A 107 13.26 0.26 -3.26
N GLY A 108 14.43 0.89 -3.25
CA GLY A 108 15.64 0.32 -2.63
C GLY A 108 15.44 -0.03 -1.15
N GLU A 109 14.72 0.83 -0.43
CA GLU A 109 14.39 0.65 0.99
C GLU A 109 13.47 -0.56 1.24
N TRP A 110 12.76 -1.06 0.22
CA TRP A 110 11.89 -2.24 0.34
C TRP A 110 12.67 -3.54 0.22
N LYS A 111 13.74 -3.57 -0.57
CA LYS A 111 14.65 -4.74 -0.60
C LYS A 111 15.23 -4.99 0.79
N GLN A 112 15.62 -3.91 1.48
CA GLN A 112 16.14 -3.97 2.84
C GLN A 112 15.06 -4.27 3.88
N ALA A 113 13.87 -3.68 3.74
CA ALA A 113 12.79 -3.83 4.72
C ALA A 113 12.03 -5.16 4.62
N PHE A 114 11.91 -5.76 3.43
CA PHE A 114 11.08 -6.93 3.19
C PHE A 114 11.86 -8.15 2.64
N GLY A 115 13.13 -7.99 2.27
CA GLY A 115 13.93 -9.07 1.66
C GLY A 115 13.45 -9.49 0.26
N ILE A 116 12.64 -8.65 -0.40
CA ILE A 116 12.02 -8.95 -1.69
C ILE A 116 12.99 -8.59 -2.82
N LYS A 117 13.20 -9.52 -3.76
CA LYS A 117 14.20 -9.39 -4.84
C LYS A 117 13.61 -8.82 -6.13
N SER A 118 12.35 -9.10 -6.44
CA SER A 118 11.63 -8.60 -7.61
C SER A 118 10.16 -8.27 -7.30
N LEU A 119 9.56 -7.33 -8.04
CA LEU A 119 8.10 -7.14 -8.09
C LEU A 119 7.40 -8.27 -8.87
N ASP A 120 8.12 -9.13 -9.60
CA ASP A 120 7.52 -10.31 -10.25
C ASP A 120 6.99 -11.34 -9.22
N ASP A 121 7.51 -11.30 -7.99
CA ASP A 121 6.93 -12.03 -6.86
C ASP A 121 5.61 -11.40 -6.37
N LEU A 122 5.35 -10.16 -6.80
CA LEU A 122 4.39 -9.21 -6.25
C LEU A 122 3.63 -8.47 -7.36
N GLU A 123 2.83 -9.16 -8.17
CA GLU A 123 1.82 -8.46 -8.97
C GLU A 123 0.95 -7.60 -8.03
N GLY A 124 1.08 -6.27 -8.08
CA GLY A 124 0.16 -5.33 -7.41
C GLY A 124 0.73 -4.28 -6.44
N VAL A 125 -0.13 -3.30 -6.15
CA VAL A 125 0.11 -2.18 -5.23
C VAL A 125 0.32 -2.70 -3.81
N MET A 126 1.55 -2.61 -3.30
CA MET A 126 1.93 -3.06 -1.97
C MET A 126 1.42 -2.12 -0.90
N VAL A 127 0.69 -2.67 0.07
CA VAL A 127 0.35 -1.96 1.29
C VAL A 127 0.65 -2.80 2.52
N LYS A 128 1.43 -2.24 3.45
CA LYS A 128 1.74 -2.86 4.72
C LYS A 128 0.53 -2.77 5.68
N VAL A 129 0.30 -3.86 6.40
CA VAL A 129 -0.66 -3.98 7.51
C VAL A 129 0.11 -4.34 8.77
N SER A 130 -0.08 -3.63 9.88
CA SER A 130 0.37 -4.03 11.23
C SER A 130 -0.77 -4.55 12.07
#